data_AF-A0A7C1VLQ7-F1
#
_entry.id   AF-A0A7C1VLQ7-F1
#
_cell.length_a   1.000
_cell.length_b   1.000
_cell.length_c   1.000
_cell.angle_alpha   90.00
_cell.angle_beta   90.00
_cell.angle_gamma   90.00
#
_symmetry.space_group_name_H-M   'P 1'
#
loop_
_entity.id
_entity.type
_entity.pdbx_description
1 polymer ?
#
loop_
_entity_poly.entity_id
_entity_poly.type
_entity_poly.pdbx_seq_one_letter_code
_entity_poly.pdbx_strand_id
1 'polypeptide(L)'
;MESVVCGVCKKTFETKRSRIKYGWGKWCSRKCFYESRKGHALSEETKRKISLANSGEKNGMWKGEKVTNKGIHDWLRRRLGKPKKCWWCGLDDPNKRYEWANLSRKYKRDLKDWARLCMSCHSKYDNKVVNLGEHAIKRPNQI
;
A
#
# COMPACT_ATOMS: atom_id res chain seq x y z
N MET A 1 -29.40 -33.46 -20.69
CA MET A 1 -29.53 -32.55 -19.52
C MET A 1 -29.59 -33.43 -18.28
N GLU A 2 -29.27 -32.91 -17.10
CA GLU A 2 -29.39 -33.63 -15.83
C GLU A 2 -30.18 -32.77 -14.84
N SER A 3 -31.00 -33.42 -14.03
CA SER A 3 -31.86 -32.79 -13.02
C SER A 3 -31.10 -32.70 -11.70
N VAL A 4 -31.08 -31.52 -11.08
CA VAL A 4 -30.30 -31.23 -9.86
C VAL A 4 -31.13 -30.38 -8.89
N VAL A 5 -30.92 -30.58 -7.59
CA VAL A 5 -31.57 -29.79 -6.52
C VAL A 5 -30.72 -28.56 -6.19
N CYS A 6 -31.34 -27.37 -6.19
CA CYS A 6 -30.68 -26.12 -5.81
C CYS A 6 -30.25 -26.13 -4.34
N GLY A 7 -28.98 -25.79 -4.07
CA GLY A 7 -28.45 -25.76 -2.70
C GLY A 7 -29.12 -24.75 -1.77
N VAL A 8 -29.79 -23.72 -2.33
CA VAL A 8 -30.38 -22.60 -1.58
C VAL A 8 -31.89 -22.76 -1.44
N CYS A 9 -32.65 -22.69 -2.54
CA CYS A 9 -34.12 -22.72 -2.50
C CYS A 9 -34.72 -24.14 -2.59
N LYS A 10 -33.87 -25.17 -2.70
CA LYS A 10 -34.24 -26.59 -2.77
C LYS A 10 -35.15 -26.98 -3.96
N LYS A 11 -35.37 -26.09 -4.92
CA LYS A 11 -36.08 -26.42 -6.17
C LYS A 11 -35.21 -27.29 -7.08
N THR A 12 -35.85 -28.23 -7.76
CA THR A 12 -35.24 -29.04 -8.82
C THR A 12 -35.18 -28.23 -10.11
N PHE A 13 -34.05 -28.30 -10.83
CA PHE A 13 -33.85 -27.63 -12.11
C PHE A 13 -32.93 -28.46 -13.01
N GLU A 14 -33.04 -28.26 -14.33
CA GLU A 14 -32.19 -28.96 -15.29
C GLU A 14 -30.94 -28.16 -15.64
N THR A 15 -29.82 -28.85 -15.81
CA THR A 15 -28.60 -28.23 -16.30
C THR A 15 -27.75 -29.20 -17.14
N LYS A 16 -26.70 -28.68 -17.78
CA LYS A 16 -25.80 -29.50 -18.58
C LYS A 16 -24.92 -30.36 -17.67
N ARG A 17 -24.77 -31.64 -18.00
CA ARG A 17 -23.87 -32.59 -17.32
C ARG A 17 -22.46 -32.03 -17.11
N SER A 18 -21.94 -31.28 -18.10
CA SER A 18 -20.63 -30.61 -17.99
C SER A 18 -20.58 -29.57 -16.86
N ARG A 19 -21.63 -28.80 -16.63
CA ARG A 19 -21.67 -27.82 -15.53
C ARG A 19 -21.67 -28.51 -14.18
N ILE A 20 -22.32 -29.67 -14.06
CA ILE A 20 -22.30 -30.46 -12.83
C ILE A 20 -20.90 -31.02 -12.60
N LYS A 21 -20.28 -31.59 -13.65
CA LYS A 21 -18.90 -32.10 -13.62
C LYS A 21 -17.89 -31.08 -13.08
N TYR A 22 -18.01 -29.80 -13.46
CA TYR A 22 -17.14 -28.72 -12.98
C TYR A 22 -17.67 -27.99 -11.72
N GLY A 23 -18.72 -28.50 -11.08
CA GLY A 23 -19.27 -27.96 -9.83
C GLY A 23 -20.07 -26.65 -9.97
N TRP A 24 -20.48 -26.27 -11.18
CA TRP A 24 -21.25 -25.07 -11.48
C TRP A 24 -22.77 -25.28 -11.55
N GLY A 25 -23.23 -26.53 -11.52
CA GLY A 25 -24.65 -26.91 -11.54
C GLY A 25 -25.35 -26.88 -10.17
N LYS A 26 -24.95 -26.00 -9.24
CA LYS A 26 -25.38 -26.04 -7.83
C LYS A 26 -26.58 -25.14 -7.50
N TRP A 27 -26.86 -24.16 -8.36
CA TRP A 27 -27.85 -23.12 -8.08
C TRP A 27 -28.75 -22.91 -9.29
N CYS A 28 -30.07 -22.85 -9.05
CA CYS A 28 -31.07 -22.73 -10.11
C CYS A 28 -31.14 -21.32 -10.74
N SER A 29 -30.53 -20.31 -10.11
CA SER A 29 -30.55 -18.93 -10.59
C SER A 29 -29.40 -18.10 -10.02
N ARG A 30 -29.11 -16.96 -10.66
CA ARG A 30 -28.11 -15.99 -10.18
C ARG A 30 -28.44 -15.46 -8.78
N LYS A 31 -29.74 -15.33 -8.46
CA LYS A 31 -30.21 -14.99 -7.11
C LYS A 31 -29.75 -16.03 -6.08
N CYS A 32 -30.01 -17.32 -6.33
CA CYS A 32 -29.57 -18.39 -5.42
C CYS A 32 -28.04 -18.45 -5.29
N PHE A 33 -27.30 -18.21 -6.38
CA PHE A 33 -25.84 -18.12 -6.32
C PHE A 33 -25.38 -17.01 -5.34
N TYR A 34 -25.91 -15.80 -5.45
CA TYR A 34 -25.53 -14.71 -4.56
C TYR A 34 -25.95 -14.95 -3.10
N GLU A 35 -27.14 -15.49 -2.86
CA GLU A 35 -27.56 -15.87 -1.51
C GLU A 35 -26.61 -16.89 -0.88
N SER A 36 -26.10 -17.86 -1.65
CA SER A 36 -25.11 -18.82 -1.15
C SER A 36 -23.75 -18.21 -0.81
N ARG A 37 -23.46 -16.98 -1.26
CA ARG A 37 -22.23 -16.26 -0.96
C ARG A 37 -22.41 -15.25 0.18
N LYS A 38 -23.65 -14.91 0.52
CA LYS A 38 -23.97 -13.89 1.52
C LYS A 38 -23.48 -14.35 2.90
N GLY A 39 -22.84 -13.44 3.64
CA GLY A 39 -22.34 -13.72 5.00
C GLY A 39 -21.08 -14.58 5.08
N HIS A 40 -20.57 -15.12 3.97
CA HIS A 40 -19.31 -15.85 3.97
C HIS A 40 -18.12 -14.90 3.93
N ALA A 41 -17.52 -14.67 5.10
CA ALA A 41 -16.26 -13.95 5.21
C ALA A 41 -15.11 -14.76 4.59
N LEU A 42 -14.18 -14.06 3.94
CA LEU A 42 -12.93 -14.66 3.50
C LEU A 42 -12.10 -15.10 4.73
N SER A 43 -11.38 -16.21 4.60
CA SER A 43 -10.42 -16.62 5.63
C SER A 43 -9.29 -15.59 5.75
N GLU A 44 -8.67 -15.50 6.93
CA GLU A 44 -7.52 -14.63 7.14
C GLU A 44 -6.36 -14.95 6.20
N GLU A 45 -6.15 -16.23 5.89
CA GLU A 45 -5.14 -16.66 4.91
C GLU A 45 -5.44 -16.11 3.52
N THR A 46 -6.68 -16.24 3.04
CA THR A 46 -7.08 -15.71 1.73
C THR A 46 -6.96 -14.19 1.69
N LYS A 47 -7.38 -13.48 2.75
CA LYS A 47 -7.20 -12.02 2.87
C LYS A 47 -5.73 -11.62 2.75
N ARG A 48 -4.82 -12.33 3.44
CA ARG A 48 -3.37 -12.09 3.36
C ARG A 48 -2.84 -12.29 1.95
N LYS A 49 -3.21 -13.39 1.28
CA LYS A 49 -2.78 -13.68 -0.11
C LYS A 49 -3.24 -12.59 -1.08
N ILE A 50 -4.50 -12.16 -0.97
CA ILE A 50 -5.06 -11.06 -1.79
C ILE A 50 -4.32 -9.75 -1.51
N SER A 51 -4.07 -9.42 -0.24
CA SER A 51 -3.35 -8.22 0.15
C SER A 51 -1.93 -8.20 -0.43
N LEU A 52 -1.20 -9.30 -0.32
CA LEU A 52 0.16 -9.43 -0.86
C LEU A 52 0.17 -9.27 -2.39
N ALA A 53 -0.77 -9.92 -3.09
CA ALA A 53 -0.89 -9.84 -4.54
C ALA A 53 -1.18 -8.41 -5.02
N ASN A 54 -1.89 -7.61 -4.23
CA ASN A 54 -2.26 -6.23 -4.56
C ASN A 54 -1.38 -5.18 -3.86
N SER A 55 -0.15 -5.53 -3.50
CA SER A 55 0.77 -4.63 -2.78
C SER A 55 2.00 -4.26 -3.60
N GLY A 56 2.58 -3.09 -3.30
CA GLY A 56 3.79 -2.60 -3.94
C GLY A 56 3.65 -2.52 -5.47
N GLU A 57 4.63 -3.03 -6.18
CA GLU A 57 4.69 -3.02 -7.65
C GLU A 57 3.70 -3.98 -8.30
N LYS A 58 3.19 -4.97 -7.54
CA LYS A 58 2.17 -5.92 -8.03
C LYS A 58 0.77 -5.30 -8.08
N ASN A 59 0.58 -4.17 -7.40
CA ASN A 59 -0.70 -3.46 -7.44
C ASN A 59 -0.90 -2.82 -8.82
N GLY A 60 -2.02 -3.09 -9.48
CA GLY A 60 -2.34 -2.49 -10.78
C GLY A 60 -2.42 -0.95 -10.76
N MET A 61 -2.58 -0.33 -9.59
CA MET A 61 -2.55 1.12 -9.40
C MET A 61 -1.14 1.67 -9.09
N TRP A 62 -0.10 0.84 -9.14
CA TRP A 62 1.27 1.26 -8.92
C TRP A 62 1.72 2.27 -9.97
N LYS A 63 2.01 3.49 -9.53
CA LYS A 63 2.39 4.60 -10.42
C LYS A 63 3.87 4.58 -10.85
N GLY A 64 4.68 3.62 -10.38
CA GLY A 64 6.12 3.60 -10.65
C GLY A 64 6.78 4.92 -10.26
N GLU A 65 7.61 5.47 -11.14
CA GLU A 65 8.28 6.77 -10.95
C GLU A 65 7.33 7.97 -11.07
N LYS A 66 6.15 7.82 -11.69
CA LYS A 66 5.14 8.89 -11.85
C LYS A 66 4.32 9.14 -10.58
N VAL A 67 4.83 8.74 -9.42
CA VAL A 67 4.15 8.93 -8.13
C VAL A 67 4.30 10.37 -7.66
N THR A 68 3.26 10.91 -7.01
CA THR A 68 3.30 12.25 -6.43
C THR A 68 4.12 12.28 -5.13
N ASN A 69 4.65 13.46 -4.75
CA ASN A 69 5.37 13.64 -3.49
C ASN A 69 4.57 13.14 -2.29
N LYS A 70 3.27 13.44 -2.25
CA LYS A 70 2.34 12.93 -1.23
C LYS A 70 2.33 11.40 -1.17
N GLY A 71 2.23 10.74 -2.33
CA GLY A 71 2.25 9.27 -2.43
C GLY A 71 3.58 8.66 -1.97
N ILE A 72 4.70 9.36 -2.13
CA ILE A 72 5.99 8.94 -1.59
C ILE A 72 6.03 9.09 -0.07
N HIS A 73 5.53 10.19 0.48
CA HIS A 73 5.42 10.34 1.95
C HIS A 73 4.49 9.29 2.57
N ASP A 74 3.40 8.91 1.90
CA ASP A 74 2.55 7.79 2.32
C ASP A 74 3.31 6.46 2.28
N TRP A 75 4.18 6.26 1.28
CA TRP A 75 5.03 5.07 1.16
C TRP A 75 6.09 5.01 2.27
N LEU A 76 6.75 6.13 2.60
CA LEU A 76 7.69 6.23 3.71
C LEU A 76 7.03 5.93 5.04
N ARG A 77 5.87 6.56 5.32
CA ARG A 77 5.14 6.35 6.58
C ARG A 77 4.76 4.88 6.80
N ARG A 78 4.42 4.15 5.73
CA ARG A 78 4.12 2.71 5.80
C ARG A 78 5.34 1.84 6.11
N ARG A 79 6.55 2.27 5.73
CA ARG A 79 7.79 1.48 5.89
C ARG A 79 8.59 1.85 7.13
N LEU A 80 8.70 3.15 7.41
CA LEU A 80 9.56 3.71 8.46
C LEU A 80 8.76 4.33 9.61
N GLY A 81 7.43 4.44 9.47
CA GLY A 81 6.57 5.07 10.46
C GLY A 81 6.65 6.59 10.47
N LYS A 82 6.17 7.18 11.57
CA LYS A 82 6.28 8.63 11.83
C LYS A 82 7.68 8.95 12.38
N PRO A 83 8.38 9.96 11.86
CA PRO A 83 9.66 10.39 12.39
C PRO A 83 9.48 10.99 13.80
N LYS A 84 10.44 10.74 14.70
CA LYS A 84 10.38 11.19 16.11
C LYS A 84 11.66 11.89 16.61
N LYS A 85 12.73 11.88 15.81
CA LYS A 85 14.04 12.43 16.17
C LYS A 85 14.69 13.04 14.94
N CYS A 86 15.29 14.20 15.10
CA CYS A 86 16.04 14.89 14.06
C CYS A 86 17.43 14.25 13.92
N TRP A 87 17.75 13.80 12.71
CA TRP A 87 19.07 13.28 12.37
C TRP A 87 20.14 14.38 12.35
N TRP A 88 19.78 15.61 11.97
CA TRP A 88 20.74 16.71 11.84
C TRP A 88 21.11 17.33 13.20
N CYS A 89 20.13 17.78 13.97
CA CYS A 89 20.40 18.46 15.24
C CYS A 89 20.25 17.57 16.47
N GLY A 90 19.87 16.30 16.32
CA GLY A 90 19.67 15.38 17.43
C GLY A 90 18.40 15.59 18.26
N LEU A 91 17.59 16.62 17.99
CA LEU A 91 16.35 16.92 18.73
C LEU A 91 15.40 15.71 18.75
N ASP A 92 14.92 15.32 19.94
CA ASP A 92 14.02 14.18 20.17
C ASP A 92 12.85 14.49 21.11
N ASP A 93 12.49 15.77 21.25
CA ASP A 93 11.31 16.21 21.99
C ASP A 93 10.01 15.69 21.32
N PRO A 94 9.17 14.91 22.03
CA PRO A 94 7.92 14.37 21.50
C PRO A 94 6.86 15.44 21.18
N ASN A 95 6.98 16.65 21.74
CA ASN A 95 6.08 17.77 21.45
C ASN A 95 6.43 18.51 20.16
N LYS A 96 7.55 18.16 19.51
CA LYS A 96 7.99 18.78 18.26
C LYS A 96 7.55 17.95 17.06
N ARG A 97 7.36 18.66 15.94
CA ARG A 97 7.03 18.04 14.66
C ARG A 97 8.32 17.67 13.91
N TYR A 98 8.33 16.42 13.44
CA TYR A 98 9.37 15.87 12.58
C TYR A 98 8.78 15.44 11.25
N GLU A 99 9.61 15.47 10.22
CA GLU A 99 9.23 15.17 8.84
C GLU A 99 10.32 14.34 8.16
N TRP A 100 9.90 13.61 7.12
CA TRP A 100 10.83 12.95 6.21
C TRP A 100 11.27 13.97 5.16
N ALA A 101 12.53 14.35 5.15
CA ALA A 101 13.13 15.25 4.18
C ALA A 101 13.87 14.45 3.11
N ASN A 102 13.66 14.79 1.83
CA ASN A 102 14.36 14.14 0.72
C ASN A 102 15.72 14.81 0.46
N LEU A 103 16.81 14.08 0.66
CA LEU A 103 18.18 14.61 0.64
C LEU A 103 18.71 14.94 -0.76
N SER A 104 18.19 14.32 -1.81
CA SER A 104 18.57 14.64 -3.18
C SER A 104 17.63 15.62 -3.87
N ARG A 105 16.47 15.90 -3.26
CA ARG A 105 15.32 16.61 -3.86
C ARG A 105 14.76 15.96 -5.13
N LYS A 106 15.09 14.70 -5.42
CA LYS A 106 14.60 13.94 -6.58
C LYS A 106 13.36 13.11 -6.27
N TYR A 107 12.97 13.01 -5.00
CA TYR A 107 11.78 12.28 -4.54
C TYR A 107 11.73 10.86 -5.13
N LYS A 108 12.79 10.08 -4.94
CA LYS A 108 12.83 8.66 -5.33
C LYS A 108 12.40 7.76 -4.18
N ARG A 109 11.90 6.56 -4.50
CA ARG A 109 11.64 5.50 -3.51
C ARG A 109 12.92 4.77 -3.06
N ASP A 110 13.95 5.54 -2.77
CA ASP A 110 15.19 5.05 -2.16
C ASP A 110 15.21 5.47 -0.69
N LEU A 111 15.07 4.52 0.22
CA LEU A 111 15.02 4.80 1.67
C LEU A 111 16.29 5.49 2.18
N LYS A 112 17.44 5.33 1.51
CA LYS A 112 18.71 5.96 1.91
C LYS A 112 18.76 7.46 1.62
N ASP A 113 17.86 7.93 0.76
CA ASP A 113 17.76 9.34 0.33
C ASP A 113 16.80 10.15 1.20
N TRP A 114 16.41 9.63 2.37
CA TRP A 114 15.49 10.29 3.29
C TRP A 114 16.10 10.44 4.68
N ALA A 115 16.00 11.65 5.22
CA ALA A 115 16.38 11.95 6.58
C ALA A 115 15.17 12.36 7.42
N ARG A 116 15.19 12.02 8.71
CA ARG A 116 14.22 12.55 9.68
C ARG A 116 14.72 13.90 10.14
N LEU A 117 13.99 14.97 9.87
CA LEU A 117 14.36 16.32 10.30
C LEU A 117 13.25 16.92 11.15
N CYS A 118 13.59 17.71 12.16
CA CYS A 118 12.62 18.62 12.77
C CYS A 118 12.27 19.72 11.76
N MET A 119 11.08 20.34 11.88
CA MET A 119 10.64 21.35 10.91
C MET A 119 11.64 22.51 10.73
N SER A 120 12.33 22.92 11.79
CA SER A 120 13.32 24.01 11.70
C SER A 120 14.54 23.60 10.88
N CYS A 121 15.09 22.40 11.09
CA CYS A 121 16.16 21.85 10.26
C CYS A 121 15.70 21.58 8.82
N HIS A 122 14.46 21.11 8.63
CA HIS A 122 13.89 20.85 7.31
C HIS A 122 13.74 22.15 6.51
N SER A 123 13.14 23.19 7.11
CA SER A 123 13.02 24.50 6.49
C SER A 123 14.38 25.11 6.15
N LYS A 124 15.38 24.99 7.04
CA LYS A 124 16.77 25.43 6.74
C LYS A 124 17.39 24.65 5.60
N TYR A 125 17.09 23.36 5.49
CA TYR A 125 17.56 22.51 4.40
C TYR A 125 16.95 22.93 3.05
N ASP A 126 15.65 23.24 3.03
CA ASP A 126 14.91 23.62 1.81
C ASP A 126 15.21 25.06 1.37
N ASN A 127 15.25 26.00 2.32
CA ASN A 127 15.50 27.43 2.08
C ASN A 127 16.93 27.75 1.63
N LYS A 128 17.85 26.78 1.60
CA LYS A 128 19.08 26.92 0.83
C LYS A 128 18.72 26.86 -0.67
N VAL A 129 18.34 28.01 -1.20
CA VAL A 129 18.36 28.30 -2.63
C VAL A 129 19.82 28.32 -3.07
N VAL A 130 20.08 27.55 -4.12
CA VAL A 130 21.32 27.43 -4.89
C VAL A 130 21.95 28.79 -5.20
N ASN A 131 23.07 29.11 -4.55
CA ASN A 131 24.08 30.04 -5.05
C ASN A 131 25.44 29.71 -4.46
N LEU A 132 25.81 28.44 -4.51
CA LEU A 132 27.19 28.03 -4.38
C LEU A 132 27.42 27.02 -5.50
N GLY A 133 28.17 27.46 -6.52
CA GLY A 133 28.84 26.55 -7.43
C GLY A 133 29.52 25.44 -6.65
N GLU A 134 29.61 24.28 -7.27
CA GLU A 134 30.42 23.12 -6.88
C GLU A 134 31.07 23.25 -5.49
N HIS A 135 30.38 22.76 -4.45
CA HIS A 135 30.83 22.49 -3.07
C HIS A 135 29.96 23.16 -1.99
N ALA A 136 29.13 22.35 -1.31
CA ALA A 136 29.11 22.21 0.16
C ALA A 136 27.89 21.40 0.65
N ILE A 137 27.94 20.07 0.53
CA ILE A 137 27.22 19.20 1.47
C ILE A 137 28.21 18.78 2.55
N LYS A 138 28.39 19.60 3.60
CA LYS A 138 28.96 19.08 4.84
C LYS A 138 27.87 18.26 5.54
N ARG A 139 27.92 16.94 5.38
CA ARG A 139 27.13 15.99 6.17
C ARG A 139 27.67 16.04 7.61
N PRO A 140 26.90 16.43 8.63
CA PRO A 140 27.35 16.28 10.00
C PRO A 140 27.27 14.80 10.42
N ASN A 141 28.40 14.30 10.92
CA ASN A 141 28.66 13.07 11.67
C ASN A 141 28.01 11.77 11.17
N GLN A 142 28.80 11.04 10.39
CA GLN A 142 28.74 9.57 10.36
C GLN A 142 29.18 9.04 11.74
N ILE A 143 28.29 8.31 12.41
CA ILE A 143 28.68 7.27 13.38
C ILE A 143 28.35 5.94 12.69
#